data_AF-A0AAV4JZJ9-F1
#
_entry.id   AF-A0AAV4JZJ9-F1
#
_cell.length_a   1.000
_cell.length_b   1.000
_cell.length_c   1.000
_cell.angle_alpha   90.00
_cell.angle_beta   90.00
_cell.angle_gamma   90.00
#
_symmetry.space_group_name_H-M   'P 1'
#
loop_
_entity.id
_entity.type
_entity.pdbx_description
1 polymer ?
#
loop_
_entity_poly.entity_id
_entity_poly.type
_entity_poly.pdbx_seq_one_letter_code
_entity_poly.pdbx_strand_id
1 'polypeptide(L)'
;MGQGQAMSVLARAYTLTKDRTYLDAAVKALKLFEVDSAQGGVRARFMGKLDWYEEYPTIPSSFVLNGFIFSLLGLYDLKIVADGDGHDLAEKIFNSGMTSLKTNIGMYDTGQGTLYDLRHISAGLAPNRARWDYHTTHINQILQLMVIDDSEIFKTVAHRWIGYLKGHRSRHN
;
A
#
# COMPACT_ATOMS: atom_id res chain seq x y z
N MET A 1 -0.19 3.99 -6.44
CA MET A 1 0.26 5.23 -5.76
C MET A 1 -0.53 6.47 -6.16
N GLY A 2 -0.49 6.90 -7.44
CA GLY A 2 -1.08 8.18 -7.87
C GLY A 2 -2.54 8.37 -7.46
N GLN A 3 -3.38 7.34 -7.63
CA GLN A 3 -4.78 7.37 -7.20
C GLN A 3 -4.94 7.60 -5.68
N GLY A 4 -4.14 6.93 -4.85
CA GLY A 4 -4.20 7.06 -3.39
C GLY A 4 -3.80 8.45 -2.91
N GLN A 5 -2.70 9.00 -3.44
CA GLN A 5 -2.28 10.35 -3.09
C GLN A 5 -3.30 11.40 -3.52
N ALA A 6 -3.88 11.25 -4.71
CA ALA A 6 -4.97 12.12 -5.16
C ALA A 6 -6.19 12.01 -4.25
N MET A 7 -6.61 10.80 -3.86
CA MET A 7 -7.69 10.58 -2.90
C MET A 7 -7.41 11.27 -1.56
N SER A 8 -6.21 11.14 -1.01
CA SER A 8 -5.79 11.82 0.23
C SER A 8 -5.93 13.34 0.12
N VAL A 9 -5.51 13.94 -1.01
CA VAL A 9 -5.63 15.39 -1.24
C VAL A 9 -7.11 15.81 -1.35
N LEU A 10 -7.89 15.09 -2.16
CA LEU A 10 -9.30 15.39 -2.42
C LEU A 10 -10.17 15.21 -1.17
N ALA A 11 -9.92 14.16 -0.36
CA ALA A 11 -10.62 13.94 0.90
C ALA A 11 -10.38 15.09 1.90
N ARG A 12 -9.13 15.59 1.98
CA ARG A 12 -8.79 16.76 2.81
C ARG A 12 -9.42 18.04 2.27
N ALA A 13 -9.38 18.25 0.95
CA ALA A 13 -10.03 19.39 0.31
C ALA A 13 -11.54 19.41 0.57
N TYR A 14 -12.23 18.27 0.41
CA TYR A 14 -13.64 18.13 0.76
C TYR A 14 -13.89 18.40 2.25
N THR A 15 -13.05 17.85 3.14
CA THR A 15 -13.21 18.03 4.59
C THR A 15 -13.17 19.51 4.98
N LEU A 16 -12.29 20.30 4.36
CA LEU A 16 -12.11 21.73 4.61
C LEU A 16 -13.18 22.60 3.97
N THR A 17 -13.54 22.32 2.71
CA THR A 17 -14.39 23.22 1.90
C THR A 17 -15.86 22.81 1.86
N LYS A 18 -16.15 21.54 2.13
CA LYS A 18 -17.45 20.87 1.90
C LYS A 18 -17.92 20.90 0.43
N ASP A 19 -17.04 21.21 -0.52
CA ASP A 19 -17.34 21.12 -1.94
C ASP A 19 -17.32 19.65 -2.40
N ARG A 20 -18.51 19.12 -2.72
CA ARG A 20 -18.69 17.71 -3.14
C ARG A 20 -17.93 17.37 -4.43
N THR A 21 -17.53 18.35 -5.24
CA THR A 21 -16.73 18.10 -6.45
C THR A 21 -15.45 17.32 -6.13
N TYR A 22 -14.80 17.62 -4.99
CA TYR A 22 -13.62 16.88 -4.55
C TYR A 22 -13.94 15.45 -4.13
N LEU A 23 -15.01 15.25 -3.36
CA LEU A 23 -15.44 13.93 -2.91
C LEU A 23 -15.85 13.05 -4.10
N ASP A 24 -16.67 13.58 -5.00
CA ASP A 24 -17.17 12.85 -6.16
C ASP A 24 -16.02 12.44 -7.10
N ALA A 25 -15.00 13.29 -7.25
CA ALA A 25 -13.79 12.95 -7.99
C ALA A 25 -13.01 11.81 -7.32
N ALA A 26 -12.88 11.83 -5.99
CA ALA A 26 -12.20 10.77 -5.25
C ALA A 26 -12.96 9.43 -5.31
N VAL A 27 -14.29 9.45 -5.16
CA VAL A 27 -15.14 8.25 -5.27
C VAL A 27 -15.06 7.64 -6.66
N LYS A 28 -15.09 8.45 -7.73
CA LYS A 28 -14.92 7.95 -9.11
C LYS A 28 -13.61 7.19 -9.32
N ALA A 29 -12.54 7.57 -8.61
CA ALA A 29 -11.25 6.92 -8.73
C ALA A 29 -11.21 5.50 -8.12
N LEU A 30 -12.17 5.12 -7.26
CA LEU A 30 -12.26 3.77 -6.66
C LEU A 30 -12.41 2.68 -7.72
N LYS A 31 -13.11 2.95 -8.81
CA LYS A 31 -13.36 1.97 -9.88
C LYS A 31 -12.06 1.36 -10.45
N LEU A 32 -10.97 2.13 -10.50
CA LEU A 32 -9.69 1.63 -11.01
C LEU A 32 -9.09 0.50 -10.17
N PHE A 33 -9.41 0.44 -8.88
CA PHE A 33 -8.96 -0.58 -7.95
C PHE A 33 -9.69 -1.93 -8.12
N GLU A 34 -10.82 -1.95 -8.84
CA GLU A 34 -11.57 -3.17 -9.15
C GLU A 34 -11.21 -3.76 -10.53
N VAL A 35 -10.46 -3.02 -11.33
CA VAL A 35 -10.05 -3.39 -12.69
C VAL A 35 -8.62 -3.93 -12.66
N ASP A 36 -8.40 -5.08 -13.29
CA ASP A 36 -7.07 -5.69 -13.37
C ASP A 36 -6.13 -4.83 -14.23
N SER A 37 -4.84 -4.86 -13.92
CA SER A 37 -3.81 -4.06 -14.60
C SER A 37 -3.80 -4.30 -16.12
N ALA A 38 -4.02 -5.54 -16.55
CA ALA A 38 -4.12 -5.92 -17.96
C ALA A 38 -5.36 -5.33 -18.69
N GLN A 39 -6.35 -4.83 -17.93
CA GLN A 39 -7.57 -4.23 -18.44
C GLN A 39 -7.57 -2.69 -18.27
N GLY A 40 -6.41 -2.09 -17.98
CA GLY A 40 -6.27 -0.65 -17.79
C GLY A 40 -6.61 -0.15 -16.38
N GLY A 41 -6.76 -1.06 -15.41
CA GLY A 41 -6.89 -0.72 -14.00
C GLY A 41 -5.57 -0.72 -13.25
N VAL A 42 -5.64 -0.83 -11.92
CA VAL A 42 -4.45 -0.90 -11.05
C VAL A 42 -4.40 -2.16 -10.19
N ARG A 43 -5.37 -3.06 -10.30
CA ARG A 43 -5.39 -4.28 -9.50
C ARG A 43 -4.44 -5.33 -10.06
N ALA A 44 -3.68 -5.96 -9.20
CA ALA A 44 -2.98 -7.22 -9.42
C ALA A 44 -3.44 -8.23 -8.36
N ARG A 45 -3.15 -9.51 -8.58
CA ARG A 45 -3.39 -10.57 -7.59
C ARG A 45 -2.12 -11.31 -7.29
N PHE A 46 -1.59 -11.14 -6.09
CA PHE A 46 -0.44 -11.91 -5.63
C PHE A 46 -0.84 -13.37 -5.47
N MET A 47 -0.12 -14.27 -6.17
CA MET A 47 -0.42 -15.71 -6.27
C MET A 47 -1.89 -16.03 -6.63
N GLY A 48 -2.54 -15.13 -7.39
CA GLY A 48 -3.94 -15.30 -7.81
C GLY A 48 -4.99 -15.15 -6.69
N LYS A 49 -4.60 -14.76 -5.47
CA LYS A 49 -5.50 -14.75 -4.30
C LYS A 49 -5.61 -13.40 -3.59
N LEU A 50 -4.49 -12.71 -3.41
CA LEU A 50 -4.41 -11.51 -2.59
C LEU A 50 -4.39 -10.26 -3.46
N ASP A 51 -5.38 -9.39 -3.30
CA ASP A 51 -5.45 -8.15 -4.09
C ASP A 51 -4.26 -7.25 -3.77
N TRP A 52 -3.67 -6.67 -4.81
CA TRP A 52 -2.60 -5.69 -4.71
C TRP A 52 -2.90 -4.51 -5.63
N TYR A 53 -2.57 -3.29 -5.22
CA TYR A 53 -2.82 -2.08 -5.98
C TYR A 53 -1.49 -1.53 -6.49
N GLU A 54 -1.22 -1.77 -7.77
CA GLU A 54 0.06 -1.50 -8.38
C GLU A 54 0.38 0.01 -8.39
N GLU A 55 1.65 0.32 -8.10
CA GLU A 55 2.22 1.63 -8.43
C GLU A 55 2.44 1.74 -9.94
N TYR A 56 3.00 0.67 -10.51
CA TYR A 56 3.23 0.51 -11.94
C TYR A 56 2.45 -0.73 -12.40
N PRO A 57 1.34 -0.59 -13.12
CA PRO A 57 0.52 -1.72 -13.57
C PRO A 57 1.21 -2.51 -14.70
N THR A 58 2.35 -3.13 -14.40
CA THR A 58 3.19 -3.88 -15.33
C THR A 58 2.70 -5.31 -15.52
N ILE A 59 3.18 -5.95 -16.60
CA ILE A 59 2.97 -7.37 -16.89
C ILE A 59 4.35 -8.02 -17.10
N PRO A 60 4.80 -8.95 -16.25
CA PRO A 60 4.15 -9.39 -15.00
C PRO A 60 4.11 -8.29 -13.93
N SER A 61 3.26 -8.48 -12.92
CA SER A 61 3.02 -7.52 -11.85
C SER A 61 4.27 -7.29 -11.00
N SER A 62 4.50 -6.03 -10.60
CA SER A 62 5.72 -5.61 -9.92
C SER A 62 5.64 -5.75 -8.40
N PHE A 63 4.45 -5.50 -7.84
CA PHE A 63 4.20 -5.49 -6.40
C PHE A 63 5.13 -4.52 -5.66
N VAL A 64 5.17 -3.24 -6.07
CA VAL A 64 5.94 -2.21 -5.34
C VAL A 64 5.29 -1.92 -3.99
N LEU A 65 6.07 -1.97 -2.90
CA LEU A 65 5.55 -1.82 -1.53
C LEU A 65 5.06 -0.42 -1.22
N ASN A 66 5.90 0.59 -1.44
CA ASN A 66 5.59 1.95 -0.99
C ASN A 66 4.34 2.53 -1.68
N GLY A 67 4.21 2.33 -3.00
CA GLY A 67 3.07 2.82 -3.74
C GLY A 67 1.77 2.09 -3.45
N PHE A 68 1.85 0.83 -3.01
CA PHE A 68 0.72 0.08 -2.49
C PHE A 68 0.27 0.67 -1.15
N ILE A 69 1.17 0.90 -0.19
CA ILE A 69 0.79 1.47 1.11
C ILE A 69 0.21 2.89 0.95
N PHE A 70 0.79 3.74 0.08
CA PHE A 70 0.18 5.05 -0.23
C PHE A 70 -1.23 4.92 -0.81
N SER A 71 -1.52 3.86 -1.56
CA SER A 71 -2.87 3.61 -2.03
C SER A 71 -3.84 3.26 -0.89
N LEU A 72 -3.38 2.47 0.09
CA LEU A 72 -4.18 2.13 1.27
C LEU A 72 -4.47 3.36 2.14
N LEU A 73 -3.50 4.26 2.31
CA LEU A 73 -3.71 5.51 3.05
C LEU A 73 -4.75 6.41 2.36
N GLY A 74 -4.69 6.53 1.03
CA GLY A 74 -5.72 7.26 0.27
C GLY A 74 -7.10 6.63 0.35
N LEU A 75 -7.19 5.30 0.28
CA LEU A 75 -8.43 4.56 0.47
C LEU A 75 -8.98 4.74 1.88
N TYR A 76 -8.12 4.76 2.90
CA TYR A 76 -8.52 5.04 4.27
C TYR A 76 -9.07 6.45 4.42
N ASP A 77 -8.36 7.47 3.93
CA ASP A 77 -8.84 8.86 3.98
C ASP A 77 -10.21 8.99 3.31
N LEU A 78 -10.38 8.38 2.13
CA LEU A 78 -11.65 8.40 1.42
C LEU A 78 -12.75 7.64 2.17
N LYS A 79 -12.46 6.46 2.72
CA LYS A 79 -13.38 5.67 3.54
C LYS A 79 -13.96 6.50 4.70
N ILE A 80 -13.14 7.32 5.35
CA ILE A 80 -13.55 8.14 6.49
C ILE A 80 -14.52 9.27 6.08
N VAL A 81 -14.40 9.82 4.87
CA VAL A 81 -15.15 11.02 4.46
C VAL A 81 -16.29 10.75 3.48
N ALA A 82 -16.27 9.61 2.79
CA ALA A 82 -17.30 9.22 1.84
C ALA A 82 -18.58 8.74 2.54
N ASP A 83 -19.70 8.82 1.81
CA ASP A 83 -21.01 8.34 2.21
C ASP A 83 -21.54 7.27 1.23
N GLY A 84 -22.53 6.48 1.68
CA GLY A 84 -23.22 5.46 0.86
C GLY A 84 -22.28 4.48 0.15
N ASP A 85 -22.58 4.19 -1.11
CA ASP A 85 -21.83 3.22 -1.94
C ASP A 85 -20.33 3.57 -2.05
N GLY A 86 -19.98 4.85 -2.00
CA GLY A 86 -18.58 5.29 -2.05
C GLY A 86 -17.79 4.87 -0.80
N HIS A 87 -18.43 4.96 0.37
CA HIS A 87 -17.87 4.46 1.63
C HIS A 87 -17.69 2.94 1.58
N ASP A 88 -18.75 2.21 1.25
CA ASP A 88 -18.75 0.75 1.25
C ASP A 88 -17.69 0.18 0.31
N LEU A 89 -17.55 0.78 -0.87
CA LEU A 89 -16.54 0.37 -1.84
C LEU A 89 -15.12 0.70 -1.36
N ALA A 90 -14.88 1.90 -0.83
CA ALA A 90 -13.59 2.28 -0.26
C ALA A 90 -13.19 1.36 0.90
N GLU A 91 -14.14 1.03 1.78
CA GLU A 91 -13.93 0.10 2.90
C GLU A 91 -13.57 -1.30 2.43
N LYS A 92 -14.34 -1.85 1.48
CA LYS A 92 -14.09 -3.18 0.91
C LYS A 92 -12.69 -3.27 0.32
N ILE A 93 -12.30 -2.29 -0.49
CA ILE A 93 -10.98 -2.25 -1.14
C ILE A 93 -9.89 -2.10 -0.06
N PHE A 94 -10.04 -1.14 0.86
CA PHE A 94 -9.07 -0.95 1.94
C PHE A 94 -8.85 -2.23 2.77
N ASN A 95 -9.92 -2.91 3.18
CA ASN A 95 -9.84 -4.13 3.98
C ASN A 95 -9.18 -5.29 3.22
N SER A 96 -9.48 -5.45 1.93
CA SER A 96 -8.81 -6.43 1.06
C SER A 96 -7.30 -6.13 0.99
N GLY A 97 -6.93 -4.88 0.71
CA GLY A 97 -5.54 -4.46 0.63
C GLY A 97 -4.77 -4.57 1.95
N MET A 98 -5.39 -4.24 3.09
CA MET A 98 -4.78 -4.42 4.41
C MET A 98 -4.53 -5.89 4.73
N THR A 99 -5.45 -6.78 4.34
CA THR A 99 -5.27 -8.24 4.48
C THR A 99 -4.06 -8.70 3.65
N SER A 100 -3.96 -8.26 2.40
CA SER A 100 -2.82 -8.54 1.53
C SER A 100 -1.51 -8.00 2.09
N LEU A 101 -1.51 -6.78 2.63
CA LEU A 101 -0.32 -6.18 3.22
C LEU A 101 0.18 -7.00 4.40
N LYS A 102 -0.69 -7.29 5.38
CA LYS A 102 -0.32 -8.06 6.57
C LYS A 102 0.20 -9.45 6.22
N THR A 103 -0.38 -10.08 5.19
CA THR A 103 0.03 -11.41 4.74
C THR A 103 1.40 -11.40 4.05
N ASN A 104 1.69 -10.37 3.23
CA ASN A 104 2.88 -10.35 2.38
C ASN A 104 4.03 -9.48 2.91
N ILE A 105 3.84 -8.65 3.95
CA ILE A 105 4.84 -7.67 4.41
C ILE A 105 6.19 -8.32 4.76
N GLY A 106 6.17 -9.55 5.26
CA GLY A 106 7.38 -10.33 5.55
C GLY A 106 8.22 -10.64 4.32
N MET A 107 7.64 -10.74 3.12
CA MET A 107 8.36 -11.02 1.87
C MET A 107 9.27 -9.86 1.43
N TYR A 108 9.01 -8.66 1.93
CA TYR A 108 9.85 -7.49 1.67
C TYR A 108 11.02 -7.37 2.62
N ASP A 109 11.13 -8.23 3.63
CA ASP A 109 12.19 -8.18 4.65
C ASP A 109 13.38 -9.07 4.25
N THR A 110 14.56 -8.47 4.14
CA THR A 110 15.79 -9.20 3.79
C THR A 110 16.62 -9.62 5.00
N GLY A 111 16.16 -9.32 6.22
CA GLY A 111 16.92 -9.50 7.46
C GLY A 111 17.95 -8.41 7.75
N GLN A 112 18.13 -7.44 6.86
CA GLN A 112 19.11 -6.34 7.01
C GLN A 112 18.68 -5.05 6.27
N GLY A 113 17.42 -4.97 5.87
CA GLY A 113 16.85 -3.94 5.01
C GLY A 113 15.60 -4.45 4.31
N THR A 114 15.01 -3.64 3.44
CA THR A 114 13.79 -4.01 2.70
C THR A 114 14.03 -4.15 1.20
N LEU A 115 13.16 -4.93 0.54
CA LEU A 115 12.99 -4.91 -0.91
C LEU A 115 12.02 -3.80 -1.32
N TYR A 116 12.25 -3.26 -2.51
CA TYR A 116 11.37 -2.24 -3.12
C TYR A 116 10.10 -2.88 -3.69
N ASP A 117 10.27 -4.06 -4.30
CA ASP A 117 9.25 -4.78 -5.04
C ASP A 117 9.48 -6.31 -4.95
N LEU A 118 8.52 -7.09 -5.47
CA LEU A 118 8.62 -8.56 -5.51
C LEU A 118 8.95 -9.11 -6.90
N ARG A 119 9.66 -8.34 -7.76
CA ARG A 119 10.00 -8.79 -9.12
C ARG A 119 10.84 -10.06 -9.19
N HIS A 120 11.56 -10.36 -8.11
CA HIS A 120 12.30 -11.59 -7.97
C HIS A 120 11.41 -12.83 -7.81
N ILE A 121 10.19 -12.65 -7.29
CA ILE A 121 9.17 -13.69 -7.20
C ILE A 121 8.35 -13.72 -8.50
N SER A 122 7.88 -12.56 -8.97
CA SER A 122 6.93 -12.50 -10.08
C SER A 122 7.56 -12.67 -11.46
N ALA A 123 8.82 -12.28 -11.63
CA ALA A 123 9.52 -12.29 -12.91
C ALA A 123 10.84 -13.08 -12.89
N GLY A 124 11.20 -13.71 -11.77
CA GLY A 124 12.45 -14.47 -11.62
C GLY A 124 13.73 -13.63 -11.74
N LEU A 125 13.64 -12.32 -11.54
CA LEU A 125 14.78 -11.39 -11.60
C LEU A 125 15.55 -11.33 -10.28
N ALA A 126 16.70 -10.65 -10.25
CA ALA A 126 17.39 -10.38 -9.00
C ALA A 126 16.54 -9.49 -8.06
N PRO A 127 16.58 -9.71 -6.73
CA PRO A 127 15.85 -8.88 -5.77
C PRO A 127 16.17 -7.39 -5.89
N ASN A 128 15.13 -6.56 -5.95
CA ASN A 128 15.28 -5.11 -5.93
C ASN A 128 15.43 -4.62 -4.50
N ARG A 129 16.66 -4.40 -4.03
CA ARG A 129 16.84 -3.81 -2.70
C ARG A 129 16.39 -2.36 -2.70
N ALA A 130 15.56 -1.99 -1.74
CA ALA A 130 15.22 -0.60 -1.51
C ALA A 130 16.49 0.14 -1.05
N ARG A 131 16.77 1.29 -1.66
CA ARG A 131 17.76 2.24 -1.13
C ARG A 131 17.29 2.73 0.25
N TRP A 132 18.22 3.28 1.04
CA TRP A 132 17.93 3.64 2.44
C TRP A 132 16.81 4.68 2.61
N ASP A 133 16.68 5.62 1.67
CA ASP A 133 15.56 6.57 1.59
C ASP A 133 14.20 5.85 1.40
N TYR A 134 14.11 4.88 0.50
CA TYR A 134 12.92 4.03 0.38
C TYR A 134 12.70 3.14 1.60
N HIS A 135 13.77 2.62 2.21
CA HIS A 135 13.64 1.87 3.46
C HIS A 135 13.05 2.74 4.59
N THR A 136 13.51 3.99 4.73
CA THR A 136 12.91 4.94 5.67
C THR A 136 11.47 5.29 5.31
N THR A 137 11.14 5.35 4.02
CA THR A 137 9.75 5.54 3.54
C THR A 137 8.86 4.38 3.97
N HIS A 138 9.30 3.14 3.79
CA HIS A 138 8.58 1.96 4.27
C HIS A 138 8.37 2.00 5.79
N ILE A 139 9.39 2.37 6.57
CA ILE A 139 9.26 2.53 8.02
C ILE A 139 8.19 3.57 8.36
N ASN A 140 8.27 4.78 7.78
CA ASN A 140 7.31 5.85 8.05
C ASN A 140 5.88 5.44 7.69
N GLN A 141 5.70 4.73 6.59
CA GLN A 141 4.40 4.20 6.17
C GLN A 141 3.84 3.16 7.14
N ILE A 142 4.66 2.22 7.63
CA ILE A 142 4.23 1.25 8.65
C ILE A 142 3.89 1.97 9.96
N LEU A 143 4.68 2.96 10.38
CA LEU A 143 4.38 3.77 11.57
C LEU A 143 3.05 4.53 11.42
N GLN A 144 2.72 5.03 10.23
CA GLN A 144 1.41 5.64 9.96
C GLN A 144 0.28 4.61 10.04
N LEU A 145 0.47 3.42 9.46
CA LEU A 145 -0.52 2.34 9.51
C LEU A 145 -0.78 1.85 10.94
N MET A 146 0.20 1.90 11.84
CA MET A 146 0.02 1.56 13.26
C MET A 146 -0.97 2.49 13.99
N VAL A 147 -1.18 3.72 13.50
CA VAL A 147 -2.21 4.63 14.04
C VAL A 147 -3.61 4.20 13.60
N ILE A 148 -3.71 3.55 12.45
CA ILE A 148 -4.97 3.11 11.83
C ILE A 148 -5.34 1.69 12.28
N ASP A 149 -4.34 0.84 12.54
CA ASP A 149 -4.48 -0.59 12.81
C ASP A 149 -3.44 -1.06 13.83
N ASP A 150 -3.89 -1.48 15.01
CA ASP A 150 -3.03 -1.86 16.15
C ASP A 150 -2.45 -3.29 16.06
N SER A 151 -2.47 -3.91 14.87
CA SER A 151 -1.96 -5.28 14.71
C SER A 151 -0.47 -5.40 15.07
N GLU A 152 -0.14 -6.41 15.88
CA GLU A 152 1.24 -6.71 16.33
C GLU A 152 2.25 -6.90 15.18
N ILE A 153 1.79 -7.31 13.99
CA ILE A 153 2.64 -7.45 12.81
C ILE A 153 3.30 -6.11 12.44
N PHE A 154 2.58 -4.98 12.49
CA PHE A 154 3.15 -3.69 12.15
C PHE A 154 4.13 -3.19 13.20
N LYS A 155 3.84 -3.39 14.49
CA LYS A 155 4.77 -3.11 15.59
C LYS A 155 6.08 -3.89 15.44
N THR A 156 5.96 -5.19 15.17
CA THR A 156 7.09 -6.09 14.99
C THR A 156 7.94 -5.69 13.77
N VAL A 157 7.29 -5.42 12.64
CA VAL A 157 7.95 -5.00 11.40
C VAL A 157 8.65 -3.64 11.58
N ALA A 158 7.96 -2.65 12.14
CA ALA A 158 8.53 -1.31 12.38
C ALA A 158 9.75 -1.38 13.29
N HIS A 159 9.65 -2.07 14.43
CA HIS A 159 10.77 -2.21 15.36
C HIS A 159 11.99 -2.82 14.68
N ARG A 160 11.78 -3.92 13.94
CA ARG A 160 12.85 -4.64 13.25
C ARG A 160 13.48 -3.79 12.13
N TRP A 161 12.68 -3.14 11.30
CA TRP A 161 13.17 -2.29 10.20
C TRP A 161 13.91 -1.06 10.72
N ILE A 162 13.44 -0.42 11.79
CA ILE A 162 14.19 0.66 12.47
C ILE A 162 15.55 0.16 12.97
N GLY A 163 15.63 -1.08 13.46
CA GLY A 163 16.89 -1.70 13.86
C GLY A 163 17.93 -1.76 12.73
N TYR A 164 17.49 -2.02 11.50
CA TYR A 164 18.36 -2.12 10.32
C TYR A 164 19.09 -0.80 10.01
N LEU A 165 18.46 0.35 10.29
CA LEU A 165 19.10 1.67 10.15
C LEU A 165 20.35 1.83 11.06
N LYS A 166 20.43 1.04 12.14
CA LYS A 166 21.54 1.03 13.09
C LYS A 166 22.48 -0.16 12.90
N GLY A 167 22.39 -0.84 11.76
CA GLY A 167 23.22 -2.00 11.44
C GLY A 167 22.80 -3.31 12.11
N HIS A 168 21.65 -3.36 12.79
CA HIS A 168 21.12 -4.64 13.28
C HIS A 168 20.77 -5.54 12.10
N ARG A 169 20.89 -6.84 12.32
CA ARG A 169 20.47 -7.88 11.38
C ARG A 169 19.60 -8.90 12.11
N SER A 170 18.68 -9.50 11.38
CA SER A 170 17.94 -10.67 11.86
C SER A 170 18.92 -11.78 12.24
N ARG A 171 18.60 -12.51 13.31
CA ARG A 171 19.42 -13.64 13.77
C ARG A 171 19.52 -14.68 12.64
N HIS A 172 20.71 -15.22 12.44
CA HIS A 172 20.91 -16.42 11.64
C HIS A 172 20.78 -17.65 12.55
N ASN A 173 20.60 -18.83 11.93
CA ASN A 173 20.59 -20.12 12.62
C ASN A 173 21.98 -20.55 13.08
#